data_AF-A0A2E9Y584-F1
#
_entry.id   AF-A0A2E9Y584-F1
#
_cell.length_a   1.000
_cell.length_b   1.000
_cell.length_c   1.000
_cell.angle_alpha   90.00
_cell.angle_beta   90.00
_cell.angle_gamma   90.00
#
_symmetry.space_group_name_H-M   'P 1'
#
loop_
_entity.id
_entity.type
_entity.pdbx_description
1 polymer ?
#
loop_
_entity_poly.entity_id
_entity_poly.type
_entity_poly.pdbx_seq_one_letter_code
_entity_poly.pdbx_strand_id
1 'polypeptide(L)' 'MTKCPVCQKQINLEAADSLTGTTPGGAKEVDPTAGTRQFHDGTWYYFDSIECRNRFTQRPDSYLE' A
#
# COMPACT_ATOMS: atom_id res chain seq x y z
N MET A 1 -5.12 9.45 6.95
CA MET A 1 -4.58 8.24 7.61
C MET A 1 -5.41 7.06 7.12
N THR A 2 -4.81 6.09 6.42
CA THR A 2 -5.55 4.88 5.98
C THR A 2 -5.17 3.72 6.88
N LYS A 3 -6.03 2.72 7.01
CA LYS A 3 -5.70 1.51 7.76
C LYS A 3 -5.34 0.39 6.79
N CYS A 4 -4.35 -0.42 7.16
CA CYS A 4 -4.05 -1.65 6.46
C CYS A 4 -5.28 -2.58 6.56
N PRO A 5 -5.90 -3.03 5.46
CA PRO A 5 -7.09 -3.86 5.54
C PRO A 5 -6.79 -5.24 6.17
N VAL A 6 -5.55 -5.71 6.08
CA VAL A 6 -5.13 -7.02 6.61
C VAL A 6 -4.83 -7.01 8.11
N CYS A 7 -4.08 -6.02 8.59
CA CYS A 7 -3.62 -5.98 9.99
C CYS A 7 -4.23 -4.84 10.82
N GLN A 8 -5.07 -4.01 10.20
CA GLN A 8 -5.73 -2.85 10.81
C GLN A 8 -4.78 -1.80 11.42
N LYS A 9 -3.46 -1.91 11.17
CA LYS A 9 -2.49 -0.89 11.57
C LYS A 9 -2.74 0.41 10.82
N GLN A 10 -2.53 1.52 11.52
CA GLN A 10 -2.55 2.83 10.90
C GLN A 10 -1.35 2.97 9.96
N ILE A 11 -1.66 3.25 8.70
CA ILE A 11 -0.70 3.64 7.69
C ILE A 11 -0.78 5.14 7.54
N ASN A 12 0.38 5.77 7.69
CA ASN A 12 0.49 7.16 7.35
C ASN A 12 0.51 7.30 5.83
N LEU A 13 -0.64 7.65 5.23
CA LEU A 13 -0.76 7.93 3.79
C LEU A 13 0.20 9.04 3.35
N GLU A 14 0.52 10.00 4.21
CA GLU A 14 1.54 10.99 3.89
C GLU A 14 2.89 10.34 3.69
N ALA A 15 3.27 9.32 4.45
CA ALA A 15 4.52 8.59 4.23
C ALA A 15 4.45 7.60 3.06
N ALA A 16 3.29 6.98 2.82
CA ALA A 16 3.10 5.98 1.76
C ALA A 16 2.78 6.59 0.37
N ASP A 17 2.24 7.80 0.31
CA ASP A 17 2.04 8.59 -0.92
C ASP A 17 3.07 9.72 -1.07
N SER A 18 3.88 10.00 -0.04
CA SER A 18 5.09 10.80 -0.21
C SER A 18 5.94 10.13 -1.28
N LEU A 19 6.11 10.83 -2.41
CA LEU A 19 7.20 10.56 -3.32
C LEU A 19 8.48 10.53 -2.49
N THR A 20 9.10 9.37 -2.33
CA THR A 20 10.46 9.30 -1.80
C THR A 20 11.48 9.74 -2.86
N GLY A 21 11.03 9.79 -4.13
CA GLY A 21 11.73 10.38 -5.25
C GLY A 21 10.87 10.35 -6.51
N THR A 22 11.41 10.88 -7.61
CA THR A 22 10.85 10.69 -8.94
C THR A 22 11.93 10.00 -9.76
N THR A 23 11.66 8.82 -10.31
CA THR A 23 12.59 8.21 -11.27
C THR A 23 12.80 9.19 -12.43
N PRO A 24 13.96 9.20 -13.11
CA PRO A 24 14.21 10.10 -14.24
C PRO A 24 13.18 10.01 -15.39
N GLY A 25 12.30 9.00 -15.39
CA GLY A 25 11.15 8.88 -16.30
C GLY A 25 9.82 9.49 -15.79
N GLY A 26 9.81 10.19 -14.66
CA GLY A 26 8.60 10.83 -14.11
C GLY A 26 7.73 9.92 -13.23
N ALA A 27 8.13 8.68 -12.97
CA ALA A 27 7.37 7.78 -12.09
C ALA A 27 7.71 8.07 -10.62
N LYS A 28 6.68 8.21 -9.77
CA LYS A 28 6.82 8.33 -8.31
C LYS A 28 7.59 7.11 -7.78
N GLU A 29 8.78 7.34 -7.22
CA GLU A 29 9.46 6.35 -6.38
C GLU A 29 8.80 6.38 -5.01
N VAL A 30 8.43 5.19 -4.55
CA VAL A 30 7.93 4.93 -3.21
C VAL A 30 8.89 3.93 -2.59
N ASP A 31 9.38 4.25 -1.41
CA ASP A 31 10.33 3.41 -0.71
C ASP A 31 9.62 2.12 -0.25
N PRO A 32 10.09 0.92 -0.65
CA PRO A 32 9.44 -0.34 -0.29
C PRO A 32 9.47 -0.62 1.22
N THR A 33 10.30 0.09 1.99
CA THR A 33 10.32 0.02 3.47
C THR A 33 9.31 0.96 4.12
N ALA A 34 8.84 2.00 3.42
CA ALA A 34 7.86 2.96 3.92
C ALA A 34 6.41 2.44 3.87
N GLY A 35 6.18 1.36 3.12
CA GLY A 35 4.88 0.74 2.94
C GLY A 35 4.68 0.35 1.47
N THR A 36 3.82 -0.64 1.23
CA THR A 36 3.51 -1.09 -0.12
C THR A 36 2.06 -0.77 -0.45
N ARG A 37 1.76 -0.57 -1.73
CA ARG A 37 0.37 -0.44 -2.20
C ARG A 37 0.05 -1.46 -3.29
N GLN A 38 -1.21 -1.84 -3.39
CA GLN A 38 -1.72 -2.75 -4.42
C GLN A 38 -2.97 -2.13 -5.01
N PHE A 39 -3.04 -2.11 -6.33
CA PHE A 39 -4.27 -1.77 -7.03
C PHE A 39 -5.16 -3.02 -7.11
N HIS A 40 -6.41 -2.87 -6.69
CA HIS A 40 -7.41 -3.93 -6.74
C HIS A 40 -8.79 -3.30 -6.94
N ASP A 41 -9.60 -3.85 -7.85
CA ASP A 41 -10.98 -3.43 -8.13
C ASP A 41 -11.15 -1.89 -8.33
N GLY A 42 -10.27 -1.26 -9.09
CA GLY A 42 -10.34 0.19 -9.32
C GLY A 42 -9.79 1.06 -8.18
N THR A 43 -9.40 0.46 -7.05
CA THR A 43 -9.00 1.17 -5.83
C THR A 43 -7.56 0.85 -5.43
N TRP A 44 -6.84 1.86 -4.93
CA TRP A 44 -5.51 1.68 -4.34
C TRP A 44 -5.62 1.32 -2.86
N TYR A 45 -5.15 0.14 -2.50
CA TYR A 45 -5.01 -0.30 -1.13
C TYR A 45 -3.58 -0.16 -0.65
N TYR A 46 -3.40 0.28 0.59
CA TYR A 46 -2.10 0.49 1.21
C TYR A 46 -1.89 -0.53 2.33
N PHE A 47 -0.64 -0.97 2.48
CA PHE A 47 -0.22 -1.98 3.44
C PHE A 47 1.05 -1.53 4.16
N ASP A 48 1.13 -1.81 5.45
CA ASP A 48 2.29 -1.47 6.28
C ASP A 48 3.52 -2.31 5.92
N SER A 49 3.30 -3.51 5.38
CA SER A 49 4.34 -4.50 5.09
C SER A 49 4.02 -5.28 3.80
N ILE A 50 5.07 -5.80 3.16
CA ILE A 50 4.94 -6.69 2.00
C ILE A 50 4.11 -7.94 2.34
N GLU A 51 4.22 -8.46 3.56
CA GLU A 51 3.45 -9.63 4.00
C GLU A 51 1.94 -9.36 4.01
N CYS A 52 1.51 -8.18 4.48
CA CYS A 52 0.12 -7.75 4.43
C CYS A 52 -0.38 -7.62 2.99
N ARG A 53 0.42 -7.05 2.09
CA ARG A 53 0.07 -7.02 0.66
C ARG A 53 -0.06 -8.42 0.08
N ASN A 54 0.84 -9.34 0.41
CA ASN A 54 0.80 -10.70 -0.12
C ASN A 54 -0.47 -11.43 0.36
N ARG A 55 -0.81 -11.33 1.65
CA ARG A 55 -2.07 -11.86 2.20
C ARG A 55 -3.29 -11.27 1.50
N PHE A 56 -3.32 -9.95 1.31
CA PHE A 56 -4.39 -9.30 0.58
C PHE A 56 -4.48 -9.75 -0.88
N THR A 57 -3.34 -9.94 -1.56
CA THR A 57 -3.32 -10.41 -2.95
C THR A 57 -3.83 -11.87 -3.04
N GLN A 58 -3.58 -12.68 -2.02
CA GLN A 58 -4.03 -14.07 -1.97
C GLN A 58 -5.53 -14.20 -1.67
N ARG A 59 -6.08 -13.32 -0.82
CA ARG A 59 -7.50 -13.34 -0.41
C ARG A 59 -8.06 -11.93 -0.21
N PRO A 60 -8.21 -11.13 -1.28
CA PRO A 60 -8.67 -9.76 -1.16
C PRO A 60 -10.10 -9.70 -0.61
N ASP A 61 -10.98 -10.59 -1.07
CA ASP A 61 -12.37 -10.68 -0.63
C ASP A 61 -12.53 -10.85 0.88
N SER A 62 -11.57 -11.50 1.57
CA SER A 62 -11.59 -11.68 3.03
C SER A 62 -11.24 -10.41 3.81
N TYR A 63 -10.81 -9.34 3.13
CA TYR A 63 -10.42 -8.07 3.75
C TYR A 63 -11.19 -6.87 3.21
N LEU A 64 -12.08 -7.09 2.23
CA LEU A 64 -12.85 -6.05 1.53
C LEU A 64 -14.35 -6.06 1.86
N GLU A 65 -14.75 -6.79 2.90
CA GLU A 65 -16.14 -6.88 3.39
C GLU A 65 -16.74 -5.52 3.79
#